data_AF-A0A6N6VQ24-F1
#
_entry.id   AF-A0A6N6VQ24-F1
#
_cell.length_a   1.000
_cell.length_b   1.000
_cell.length_c   1.000
_cell.angle_alpha   90.00
_cell.angle_beta   90.00
_cell.angle_gamma   90.00
#
_symmetry.space_group_name_H-M   'P 1'
#
loop_
_entity.id
_entity.type
_entity.pdbx_description
1 polymer ?
#
loop_
_entity_poly.entity_id
_entity_poly.type
_entity_poly.pdbx_seq_one_letter_code
_entity_poly.pdbx_strand_id
1 'polypeptide(L)'
;MKFKFMGMIAFLSLTLPVQALDSSVNLFENNDWRGTYCSSYGDGLFQGTYNYRFKGNGKLESYIEYYTDLSCKTRTGYNDIQTQGSYKLKNTSFQNDWVIYDLEVKLNHLNYLLFFKIKVKQNNMILCWDSSRCSNYVKILN
;
A
#
# COMPACT_ATOMS: atom_id res chain seq x y z
N MET A 1 -45.31 34.32 52.25
CA MET A 1 -43.95 33.87 51.86
C MET A 1 -43.90 32.35 51.83
N LYS A 2 -43.60 31.76 50.67
CA LYS A 2 -42.88 30.48 50.46
C LYS A 2 -42.81 30.21 48.95
N PHE A 3 -41.63 30.42 48.37
CA PHE A 3 -41.35 30.24 46.94
C PHE A 3 -41.10 28.76 46.63
N LYS A 4 -41.74 28.25 45.57
CA LYS A 4 -41.40 26.97 44.92
C LYS A 4 -40.23 27.21 43.96
N PHE A 5 -39.09 26.57 44.20
CA PHE A 5 -38.01 26.44 43.22
C PHE A 5 -38.14 25.09 42.51
N MET A 6 -38.39 25.14 41.21
CA MET A 6 -38.46 23.97 40.32
C MET A 6 -37.11 23.90 39.60
N GLY A 7 -36.25 22.97 40.01
CA GLY A 7 -34.93 22.77 39.43
C GLY A 7 -35.03 22.07 38.08
N MET A 8 -34.57 22.74 37.02
CA MET A 8 -34.50 22.22 35.66
C MET A 8 -33.10 21.61 35.48
N ILE A 9 -33.01 20.28 35.42
CA ILE A 9 -31.75 19.57 35.14
C ILE A 9 -31.54 19.58 33.63
N ALA A 10 -30.64 20.43 33.15
CA ALA A 10 -30.18 20.43 31.77
C ALA A 10 -29.16 19.31 31.59
N PHE A 11 -29.54 18.26 30.86
CA PHE A 11 -28.60 17.25 30.35
C PHE A 11 -27.78 17.86 29.20
N LEU A 12 -26.55 18.29 29.49
CA LEU A 12 -25.55 18.56 28.46
C LEU A 12 -25.11 17.22 27.85
N SER A 13 -25.64 16.89 26.67
CA SER A 13 -25.10 15.83 25.83
C SER A 13 -23.77 16.31 25.23
N LEU A 14 -22.66 15.80 25.76
CA LEU A 14 -21.34 15.91 25.14
C LEU A 14 -21.31 15.00 23.92
N THR A 15 -21.75 15.50 22.77
CA THR A 15 -21.48 14.84 21.49
C THR A 15 -19.99 15.02 21.18
N LEU A 16 -19.20 13.99 21.43
CA LEU A 16 -17.83 13.93 20.94
C LEU A 16 -17.86 14.07 19.41
N PRO A 17 -17.00 14.92 18.81
CA PRO A 17 -16.89 14.96 17.37
C PRO A 17 -16.37 13.60 16.89
N VAL A 18 -17.19 12.87 16.15
CA VAL A 18 -16.74 11.75 15.32
C VAL A 18 -15.74 12.34 14.33
N GLN A 19 -14.46 12.12 14.57
CA GLN A 19 -13.41 12.46 13.62
C GLN A 19 -13.68 11.64 12.36
N ALA A 20 -14.14 12.31 11.31
CA ALA A 20 -14.24 11.72 9.98
C ALA A 20 -12.83 11.30 9.56
N LEU A 21 -12.61 9.99 9.45
CA LEU A 21 -11.40 9.45 8.87
C LEU A 21 -11.35 9.94 7.42
N ASP A 22 -10.36 10.77 7.11
CA ASP A 22 -10.19 11.42 5.81
C ASP A 22 -10.25 10.37 4.69
N SER A 23 -11.27 10.48 3.82
CA SER A 23 -11.57 9.54 2.75
C SER A 23 -10.58 9.58 1.58
N SER A 24 -9.46 10.30 1.73
CA SER A 24 -8.51 10.56 0.65
C SER A 24 -7.24 9.72 0.68
N VAL A 25 -6.98 8.94 1.74
CA VAL A 25 -5.74 8.17 1.86
C VAL A 25 -5.93 6.72 1.44
N ASN A 26 -5.49 6.41 0.22
CA ASN A 26 -5.34 5.03 -0.23
C ASN A 26 -4.28 4.33 0.63
N LEU A 27 -4.62 3.20 1.27
CA LEU A 27 -3.75 2.52 2.23
C LEU A 27 -2.44 1.99 1.60
N PHE A 28 -2.41 1.80 0.29
CA PHE A 28 -1.21 1.39 -0.44
C PHE A 28 -0.26 2.55 -0.77
N GLU A 29 -0.74 3.79 -0.77
CA GLU A 29 0.03 4.96 -1.20
C GLU A 29 0.97 5.48 -0.12
N ASN A 30 2.02 6.18 -0.57
CA ASN A 30 3.08 6.78 0.23
C ASN A 30 3.80 5.77 1.15
N ASN A 31 3.83 4.51 0.72
CA ASN A 31 4.49 3.41 1.42
C ASN A 31 5.53 2.75 0.52
N ASP A 32 6.57 2.20 1.14
CA ASP A 32 7.54 1.35 0.47
C ASP A 32 7.20 -0.12 0.73
N TRP A 33 6.77 -0.81 -0.34
CA TRP A 33 6.31 -2.19 -0.30
C TRP A 33 7.42 -3.12 -0.77
N ARG A 34 7.95 -3.91 0.16
CA ARG A 34 9.02 -4.86 -0.11
C ARG A 34 8.45 -6.23 -0.43
N GLY A 35 8.87 -6.82 -1.56
CA GLY A 35 8.48 -8.18 -1.92
C GLY A 35 9.06 -9.18 -0.92
N THR A 36 8.31 -10.24 -0.63
CA THR A 36 8.74 -11.30 0.31
C THR A 36 9.37 -12.49 -0.40
N TYR A 37 9.41 -12.50 -1.74
CA TYR A 37 9.98 -13.59 -2.53
C TYR A 37 11.40 -13.23 -2.97
N CYS A 38 12.35 -14.09 -2.62
CA CYS A 38 13.75 -14.01 -3.01
C CYS A 38 13.95 -14.75 -4.33
N SER A 39 14.54 -14.09 -5.33
CA SER A 39 14.78 -14.69 -6.63
C SER A 39 16.15 -14.33 -7.19
N SER A 40 16.71 -15.26 -7.95
CA SER A 40 17.97 -15.06 -8.68
C SER A 40 17.80 -13.98 -9.74
N TYR A 41 18.80 -13.10 -9.86
CA TYR A 41 18.79 -12.01 -10.84
C TYR A 41 19.99 -12.10 -11.79
N GLY A 42 19.78 -11.77 -13.07
CA GLY A 42 20.82 -11.71 -14.09
C GLY A 42 21.48 -13.06 -14.35
N ASP A 43 22.80 -13.12 -14.16
CA ASP A 43 23.65 -14.31 -14.29
C ASP A 43 23.56 -15.28 -13.10
N GLY A 44 22.78 -14.92 -12.07
CA GLY A 44 22.54 -15.71 -10.88
C GLY A 44 23.60 -15.56 -9.77
N LEU A 45 24.52 -14.61 -9.91
CA LEU A 45 25.45 -14.25 -8.86
C LEU A 45 24.80 -13.44 -7.74
N PHE A 46 23.64 -12.83 -8.01
CA PHE A 46 22.89 -12.04 -7.04
C PHE A 46 21.47 -12.59 -6.84
N GLN A 47 20.98 -12.47 -5.61
CA GLN A 47 19.56 -12.58 -5.33
C GLN A 47 18.95 -11.20 -5.12
N GLY A 48 17.67 -11.07 -5.44
CA GLY A 48 16.93 -9.86 -5.16
C GLY A 48 15.45 -10.10 -4.89
N THR A 49 14.84 -9.06 -4.32
CA THR A 49 13.39 -8.97 -4.17
C THR A 49 12.88 -7.81 -5.03
N TYR A 50 11.78 -8.03 -5.74
CA TYR A 50 11.09 -6.96 -6.48
C TYR A 50 10.17 -6.19 -5.54
N ASN A 51 10.23 -4.86 -5.61
CA ASN A 51 9.58 -3.97 -4.66
C ASN A 51 8.87 -2.83 -5.39
N TYR A 52 7.94 -2.16 -4.71
CA TYR A 52 7.15 -1.06 -5.27
C TYR A 52 7.03 0.12 -4.30
N ARG A 53 7.10 1.34 -4.85
CA ARG A 53 6.72 2.58 -4.17
C ARG A 53 5.58 3.23 -4.93
N PHE A 54 4.41 3.29 -4.28
CA PHE A 54 3.26 4.05 -4.77
C PHE A 54 3.27 5.41 -4.09
N LYS A 55 3.22 6.50 -4.84
CA LYS A 55 3.21 7.87 -4.34
C LYS A 55 1.83 8.48 -4.59
N GLY A 56 1.26 9.21 -3.62
CA GLY A 56 -0.11 9.73 -3.66
C GLY A 56 -0.45 10.74 -4.76
N ASN A 57 0.48 11.01 -5.68
CA ASN A 57 0.25 11.78 -6.91
C ASN A 57 0.13 10.88 -8.15
N GLY A 58 -0.28 9.62 -7.98
CA GLY A 58 -0.46 8.67 -9.08
C GLY A 58 0.86 8.22 -9.69
N LYS A 59 2.00 8.37 -8.99
CA LYS A 59 3.32 7.92 -9.47
C LYS A 59 3.71 6.60 -8.84
N LEU A 60 4.34 5.75 -9.63
CA LEU A 60 4.79 4.44 -9.21
C LEU A 60 6.25 4.24 -9.61
N GLU A 61 6.98 3.53 -8.77
CA GLU A 61 8.34 3.08 -9.04
C GLU A 61 8.46 1.61 -8.64
N SER A 62 9.04 0.80 -9.51
CA SER A 62 9.45 -0.56 -9.19
C SER A 62 10.97 -0.62 -9.16
N TYR A 63 11.52 -1.30 -8.16
CA TYR A 63 12.95 -1.45 -8.01
C TYR A 63 13.27 -2.84 -7.45
N ILE A 64 14.50 -3.27 -7.66
CA ILE A 64 15.04 -4.48 -7.06
C ILE A 64 15.97 -4.12 -5.91
N GLU A 65 15.90 -4.86 -4.82
CA GLU A 65 16.86 -4.79 -3.72
C GLU A 65 17.72 -6.05 -3.75
N TYR A 66 19.04 -5.88 -3.71
CA TYR A 66 19.98 -6.98 -3.84
C TYR A 66 20.48 -7.50 -2.49
N TYR A 67 20.79 -8.80 -2.45
CA TYR A 67 21.25 -9.51 -1.28
C TYR A 67 22.53 -10.29 -1.57
N THR A 68 23.40 -10.41 -0.57
CA THR A 68 24.67 -11.16 -0.68
C THR A 68 24.49 -12.66 -0.44
N ASP A 69 23.36 -13.07 0.15
CA ASP A 69 23.06 -14.47 0.43
C ASP A 69 21.82 -14.96 -0.31
N LEU A 70 21.78 -16.28 -0.52
CA LEU A 70 20.71 -16.94 -1.26
C LEU A 70 19.34 -16.90 -0.56
N SER A 71 19.29 -16.56 0.74
CA SER A 71 18.06 -16.48 1.52
C SER A 71 17.49 -15.07 1.65
N CYS A 72 18.10 -14.08 0.98
CA CYS A 72 17.74 -12.67 1.07
C CYS A 72 17.64 -12.13 2.51
N LYS A 73 18.58 -12.49 3.38
CA LYS A 73 18.64 -11.97 4.76
C LYS A 73 19.59 -10.80 4.93
N THR A 74 20.67 -10.79 4.16
CA THR A 74 21.79 -9.85 4.24
C THR A 74 21.77 -8.96 3.02
N ARG A 75 21.32 -7.73 3.24
CA ARG A 75 21.21 -6.71 2.18
C ARG A 75 22.60 -6.27 1.77
N THR A 76 22.79 -6.02 0.47
CA THR A 76 24.02 -5.40 -0.03
C THR A 76 24.04 -3.88 0.24
N GLY A 77 22.87 -3.29 0.48
CA GLY A 77 22.66 -1.83 0.51
C GLY A 77 22.45 -1.22 -0.87
N TYR A 78 22.63 -1.99 -1.95
CA TYR A 78 22.37 -1.57 -3.32
C TYR A 78 20.94 -1.91 -3.74
N ASN A 79 20.29 -0.94 -4.38
CA ASN A 79 19.04 -1.15 -5.10
C ASN A 79 19.19 -0.61 -6.53
N ASP A 80 18.34 -1.10 -7.42
CA ASP A 80 18.30 -0.63 -8.80
C ASP A 80 16.85 -0.37 -9.24
N ILE A 81 16.62 0.81 -9.80
CA ILE A 81 15.30 1.22 -10.28
C ILE A 81 15.06 0.50 -11.60
N GLN A 82 14.16 -0.48 -11.56
CA GLN A 82 13.81 -1.27 -12.75
C GLN A 82 12.92 -0.46 -13.70
N THR A 83 11.93 0.25 -13.14
CA THR A 83 11.11 1.15 -13.94
C THR A 83 10.32 2.13 -13.10
N GLN A 84 9.80 3.16 -13.77
CA GLN A 84 8.90 4.16 -13.22
C GLN A 84 7.67 4.25 -14.11
N GLY A 85 6.61 4.83 -13.56
CA GLY A 85 5.37 5.01 -14.28
C GLY A 85 4.33 5.77 -13.49
N SER A 86 3.10 5.67 -13.95
CA SER A 86 1.92 6.20 -13.27
C SER A 86 0.87 5.12 -13.08
N TYR A 87 -0.02 5.36 -12.13
CA TYR A 87 -1.21 4.56 -11.93
C TYR A 87 -2.45 5.45 -11.78
N LYS A 88 -3.59 4.87 -12.12
CA LYS A 88 -4.92 5.45 -11.89
C LYS A 88 -5.75 4.44 -11.11
N LEU A 89 -6.27 4.86 -9.95
CA LEU A 89 -7.25 4.08 -9.21
C LEU A 89 -8.55 4.02 -10.00
N LYS A 90 -9.01 2.82 -10.32
CA LYS A 90 -10.25 2.58 -11.07
C LYS A 90 -11.40 2.22 -10.15
N ASN A 91 -11.13 1.41 -9.13
CA ASN A 91 -12.15 0.91 -8.22
C ASN A 91 -11.54 0.59 -6.85
N THR A 92 -12.38 0.70 -5.81
CA THR A 92 -12.06 0.28 -4.44
C THR A 92 -13.20 -0.57 -3.90
N SER A 93 -12.87 -1.71 -3.29
CA SER A 93 -13.83 -2.60 -2.66
C SER A 93 -13.27 -3.19 -1.36
N PHE A 94 -14.14 -3.83 -0.58
CA PHE A 94 -13.80 -4.37 0.75
C PHE A 94 -14.23 -5.83 0.85
N GLN A 95 -13.36 -6.69 1.41
CA GLN A 95 -13.64 -8.12 1.61
C GLN A 95 -12.85 -8.67 2.79
N ASN A 96 -13.51 -9.20 3.84
CA ASN A 96 -12.85 -9.90 4.96
C ASN A 96 -11.67 -9.10 5.58
N ASP A 97 -11.92 -7.83 5.90
CA ASP A 97 -10.95 -6.82 6.38
C ASP A 97 -9.86 -6.39 5.38
N TRP A 98 -9.88 -6.90 4.14
CA TRP A 98 -9.01 -6.41 3.09
C TRP A 98 -9.65 -5.24 2.38
N VAL A 99 -8.85 -4.21 2.11
CA VAL A 99 -9.19 -3.18 1.13
C VAL A 99 -8.56 -3.57 -0.20
N ILE A 100 -9.37 -3.61 -1.25
CA ILE A 100 -8.99 -4.07 -2.58
C ILE A 100 -9.04 -2.87 -3.53
N TYR A 101 -7.96 -2.64 -4.25
CA TYR A 101 -7.79 -1.57 -5.21
C TYR A 101 -7.52 -2.15 -6.60
N ASP A 102 -8.33 -1.75 -7.58
CA ASP A 102 -8.07 -2.04 -8.99
C ASP A 102 -7.38 -0.83 -9.61
N LEU A 103 -6.14 -1.02 -10.08
CA LEU A 103 -5.31 0.03 -10.66
C LEU A 103 -5.08 -0.23 -12.15
N GLU A 104 -5.18 0.82 -12.94
CA GLU A 104 -4.65 0.89 -14.30
C GLU A 104 -3.26 1.53 -14.25
N VAL A 105 -2.26 0.87 -14.81
CA VAL A 105 -0.85 1.21 -14.65
C VAL A 105 -0.20 1.44 -16.01
N LYS A 106 0.53 2.55 -16.13
CA LYS A 106 1.36 2.87 -17.30
C LYS A 106 2.82 2.92 -16.89
N LEU A 107 3.58 1.88 -17.24
CA LEU A 107 5.04 1.88 -17.08
C LEU A 107 5.69 2.59 -18.26
N ASN A 108 6.74 3.38 -18.00
CA ASN A 108 7.37 4.23 -19.01
C ASN A 108 7.96 3.43 -20.18
N HIS A 109 8.43 2.21 -19.92
CA HIS A 109 9.08 1.36 -20.93
C HIS A 109 8.10 0.50 -21.73
N LEU A 110 6.81 0.46 -21.37
CA LEU A 110 5.79 -0.32 -22.06
C LEU A 110 4.90 0.56 -22.92
N ASN A 111 4.51 0.08 -24.11
CA ASN A 111 3.58 0.77 -24.98
C ASN A 111 2.09 0.46 -24.66
N TYR A 112 1.81 -0.50 -23.77
CA TYR A 112 0.45 -0.84 -23.31
C TYR A 112 0.24 -0.54 -21.81
N LEU A 113 -0.99 -0.72 -21.34
CA LEU A 113 -1.39 -0.57 -19.94
C LEU A 113 -1.38 -1.93 -19.24
N LEU A 114 -0.99 -1.93 -17.96
CA LEU A 114 -1.15 -3.07 -17.06
C LEU A 114 -2.33 -2.84 -16.12
N PHE A 115 -2.90 -3.92 -15.62
CA PHE A 115 -3.95 -3.86 -14.60
C PHE A 115 -3.51 -4.63 -13.37
N PHE A 116 -3.38 -3.90 -12.26
CA PHE A 116 -3.01 -4.46 -10.96
C PHE A 116 -4.24 -4.54 -10.07
N LYS A 117 -4.38 -5.67 -9.38
CA LYS A 117 -5.29 -5.80 -8.25
C LYS A 117 -4.46 -5.87 -6.98
N ILE A 118 -4.62 -4.87 -6.14
CA ILE A 118 -3.90 -4.75 -4.87
C ILE A 118 -4.85 -5.03 -3.74
N LYS A 119 -4.51 -5.95 -2.84
CA LYS A 119 -5.22 -6.17 -1.57
C LYS A 119 -4.32 -5.71 -0.43
N VAL A 120 -4.82 -4.84 0.44
CA VAL A 120 -4.08 -4.35 1.60
C VAL A 120 -4.80 -4.71 2.90
N LYS A 121 -4.06 -5.23 3.87
CA LYS A 121 -4.49 -5.44 5.26
C LYS A 121 -3.33 -5.08 6.17
N GLN A 122 -3.47 -3.96 6.90
CA GLN A 122 -2.42 -3.43 7.77
C GLN A 122 -1.09 -3.24 7.01
N ASN A 123 -0.05 -3.99 7.40
CA ASN A 123 1.28 -3.94 6.81
C ASN A 123 1.49 -4.95 5.68
N ASN A 124 0.46 -5.70 5.29
CA ASN A 124 0.55 -6.71 4.24
C ASN A 124 -0.16 -6.24 2.98
N MET A 125 0.48 -6.49 1.84
CA MET A 125 -0.09 -6.25 0.53
C MET A 125 0.07 -7.49 -0.35
N ILE A 126 -0.99 -7.82 -1.10
CA ILE A 126 -0.94 -8.77 -2.21
C ILE A 126 -1.15 -7.97 -3.49
N LEU A 127 -0.19 -8.01 -4.39
CA LEU A 127 -0.31 -7.40 -5.72
C LEU A 127 -0.41 -8.51 -6.75
N CYS A 128 -1.49 -8.51 -7.52
CA CYS A 128 -1.70 -9.42 -8.63
C CYS A 128 -1.67 -8.64 -9.95
N TRP A 129 -0.79 -9.05 -10.86
CA TRP A 129 -0.83 -8.63 -12.26
C TRP A 129 -1.69 -9.64 -13.04
N ASP A 130 -2.72 -9.13 -13.73
CA ASP A 130 -3.63 -9.91 -14.58
C ASP A 130 -4.32 -11.09 -13.85
N SER A 131 -4.55 -10.93 -12.55
CA SER A 131 -5.16 -11.92 -11.62
C SER A 131 -4.47 -13.29 -11.51
N SER A 132 -3.43 -13.57 -12.29
CA SER A 132 -2.77 -14.88 -12.38
C SER A 132 -1.41 -14.90 -11.69
N ARG A 133 -0.72 -13.76 -11.62
CA ARG A 133 0.61 -13.65 -11.01
C ARG A 133 0.55 -12.72 -9.81
N CYS A 134 0.41 -13.32 -8.64
CA CYS A 134 0.33 -12.61 -7.38
C CYS A 134 1.65 -12.70 -6.62
N SER A 135 2.02 -11.62 -5.95
CA SER A 135 3.18 -11.56 -5.07
C SER A 135 2.79 -10.89 -3.76
N ASN A 136 3.42 -11.35 -2.68
CA ASN A 136 3.22 -10.82 -1.34
C ASN A 136 4.27 -9.76 -1.05
N TYR A 137 3.83 -8.71 -0.35
CA TYR A 137 4.64 -7.58 0.01
C TYR A 137 4.36 -7.16 1.45
N VAL A 138 5.37 -6.59 2.09
CA VAL A 138 5.28 -6.01 3.42
C VAL A 138 5.63 -4.53 3.38
N LYS A 139 4.86 -3.73 4.11
CA LYS A 139 5.17 -2.33 4.34
C LYS A 139 6.34 -2.23 5.31
N ILE A 140 7.40 -1.51 4.93
CA ILE A 140 8.43 -1.12 5.88
C ILE A 140 7.99 0.16 6.58
N LEU A 141 7.95 0.11 7.91
CA LEU A 141 7.84 1.28 8.76
C LEU A 141 9.24 1.86 8.88
N ASN A 142 9.44 3.06 8.35
CA ASN A 142 10.63 3.86 8.62
C ASN A 142 10.55 4.49 10.01
#